data_AF-A0A836K9K1-F1
#
_entry.id   AF-A0A836K9K1-F1
#
_cell.length_a   1.000
_cell.length_b   1.000
_cell.length_c   1.000
_cell.angle_alpha   90.00
_cell.angle_beta   90.00
_cell.angle_gamma   90.00
#
_symmetry.space_group_name_H-M   'P 1'
#
loop_
_entity.id
_entity.type
_entity.pdbx_description
1 polymer ?
#
loop_
_entity_poly.entity_id
_entity_poly.type
_entity_poly.pdbx_seq_one_letter_code
_entity_poly.pdbx_strand_id
1 'polypeptide(L)'
;MGDLRDELDATVLFGSGYVCVVGPPSSGKTTLVLEYLVARERLALRSGDADAVAFCVEYVSARSASHGLLRYLTHRLLPNARRRRLSYECTPLEFGASLIEWAETHPEQSELHVVIDDADMLEYSTEEIDLWLSYCLRAPVRHSFTVILWLISELPLRLSNCFRYHFIARPEAQRIVQWLQRQFEEEHRLFGDPESEAEDSEGAVDTAPTATLRAEDVNRVVLDAFAYYSTHQPMCSTVVSRDVRLLIQRVYQILPPLLLEVTAAAPIVSAETGEATVSASTTTSAVKKLNARHFAAAWSQCRTDGGGGASSAMAASGAGDGGAAAAQSPLVMALKRLGYSAVLLAFAAFYGGAVPKRKQYQVFGRMGSAERRAPVHEAKGQSHKAAVLSASAHVLTVRRLGFLYDAMLRMCTPHIDPLEFTTSDVAMHHVQGFVAWGLLTPVVSQRHRSYHCWIPVSTAQQLARELSLNLFDLIPA
;
A
#
# COMPACT_ATOMS: atom_id res chain seq x y z
N MET A 1 -10.29 10.21 24.47
CA MET A 1 -9.86 10.89 23.23
C MET A 1 -10.96 11.86 22.91
N GLY A 2 -10.67 13.16 22.73
CA GLY A 2 -11.67 14.05 22.12
C GLY A 2 -12.16 13.40 20.83
N ASP A 3 -13.45 13.50 20.55
CA ASP A 3 -13.98 12.89 19.33
C ASP A 3 -13.24 13.56 18.17
N LEU A 4 -12.60 12.77 17.30
CA LEU A 4 -11.89 13.34 16.14
C LEU A 4 -12.86 14.15 15.29
N ARG A 5 -14.16 13.86 15.40
CA ARG A 5 -15.26 14.65 14.85
C ARG A 5 -15.31 16.07 15.40
N ASP A 6 -15.13 16.28 16.71
CA ASP A 6 -15.09 17.64 17.30
C ASP A 6 -13.91 18.45 16.75
N GLU A 7 -12.77 17.80 16.50
CA GLU A 7 -11.62 18.45 15.88
C GLU A 7 -11.87 18.81 14.41
N LEU A 8 -12.54 17.94 13.67
CA LEU A 8 -12.96 18.19 12.30
C LEU A 8 -14.03 19.28 12.21
N ASP A 9 -15.03 19.27 13.11
CA ASP A 9 -16.04 20.32 13.23
C ASP A 9 -15.40 21.67 13.56
N ALA A 10 -14.47 21.69 14.53
CA ALA A 10 -13.70 22.89 14.84
C ALA A 10 -12.92 23.41 13.62
N THR A 11 -12.53 22.53 12.71
CA THR A 11 -11.82 22.91 11.48
C THR A 11 -12.76 23.53 10.45
N VAL A 12 -13.99 23.02 10.35
CA VAL A 12 -15.04 23.57 9.47
C VAL A 12 -15.54 24.93 9.96
N LEU A 13 -15.55 25.19 11.27
CA LEU A 13 -15.95 26.48 11.83
C LEU A 13 -15.08 27.67 11.39
N PHE A 14 -13.88 27.43 10.84
CA PHE A 14 -13.04 28.49 10.26
C PHE A 14 -13.53 28.96 8.88
N GLY A 15 -14.57 28.33 8.33
CA GLY A 15 -15.14 28.68 7.04
C GLY A 15 -14.42 28.01 5.87
N SER A 16 -14.50 28.64 4.70
CA SER A 16 -14.00 28.07 3.45
C SER A 16 -12.49 27.91 3.43
N GLY A 17 -12.01 26.71 3.08
CA GLY A 17 -10.59 26.41 2.89
C GLY A 17 -10.30 24.95 2.69
N TYR A 18 -9.17 24.47 3.21
CA TYR A 18 -8.77 23.10 2.99
C TYR A 18 -8.08 22.44 4.18
N VAL A 19 -8.31 21.14 4.27
CA VAL A 19 -7.91 20.25 5.36
C VAL A 19 -7.11 19.11 4.76
N CYS A 20 -5.86 18.96 5.20
CA CYS A 20 -5.02 17.84 4.79
C CYS A 20 -5.12 16.71 5.82
N VAL A 21 -5.56 15.55 5.38
CA VAL A 21 -5.58 14.32 6.18
C VAL A 21 -4.48 13.40 5.68
N VAL A 22 -3.45 13.22 6.49
CA VAL A 22 -2.23 12.52 6.12
C VAL A 22 -2.11 11.24 6.95
N GLY A 23 -1.86 10.11 6.30
CA GLY A 23 -1.62 8.86 7.02
C GLY A 23 -1.20 7.72 6.11
N PRO A 24 -0.57 6.68 6.66
CA PRO A 24 -0.13 5.54 5.87
C PRO A 24 -1.29 4.83 5.17
N PRO A 25 -1.02 3.95 4.20
CA PRO A 25 -2.01 3.03 3.65
C PRO A 25 -2.82 2.34 4.75
N SER A 26 -4.13 2.18 4.54
CA SER A 26 -5.04 1.52 5.49
C SER A 26 -5.11 2.13 6.90
N SER A 27 -4.72 3.39 7.08
CA SER A 27 -4.92 4.09 8.36
C SER A 27 -6.39 4.37 8.69
N GLY A 28 -7.30 4.14 7.74
CA GLY A 28 -8.72 4.51 7.86
C GLY A 28 -9.00 5.98 7.53
N LYS A 29 -8.02 6.71 6.98
CA LYS A 29 -8.14 8.15 6.65
C LYS A 29 -9.34 8.49 5.77
N THR A 30 -9.56 7.74 4.68
CA THR A 30 -10.69 7.95 3.77
C THR A 30 -12.01 7.66 4.48
N THR A 31 -12.11 6.51 5.16
CA THR A 31 -13.30 6.13 5.93
C THR A 31 -13.65 7.18 6.97
N LEU A 32 -12.67 7.71 7.69
CA LEU A 32 -12.88 8.72 8.72
C LEU A 32 -13.47 10.02 8.16
N VAL A 33 -12.94 10.52 7.04
CA VAL A 33 -13.46 11.73 6.38
C VAL A 33 -14.88 11.49 5.86
N LEU A 34 -15.13 10.35 5.22
CA LEU A 34 -16.45 10.02 4.69
C LEU A 34 -17.50 9.83 5.80
N GLU A 35 -17.16 9.12 6.88
CA GLU A 35 -18.06 8.97 8.04
C GLU A 35 -18.39 10.31 8.69
N TYR A 36 -17.40 11.20 8.82
CA TYR A 36 -17.61 12.55 9.30
C TYR A 36 -18.56 13.33 8.39
N LEU A 37 -18.33 13.32 7.08
CA LEU A 37 -19.18 14.03 6.11
C LEU A 37 -20.60 13.49 6.07
N VAL A 38 -20.79 12.16 6.15
CA VAL A 38 -22.11 11.53 6.25
C VAL A 38 -22.81 11.90 7.56
N ALA A 39 -22.09 11.97 8.68
CA ALA A 39 -22.66 12.43 9.94
C ALA A 39 -23.10 13.90 9.87
N ARG A 40 -22.29 14.75 9.21
CA ARG A 40 -22.57 16.17 9.01
C ARG A 40 -23.75 16.41 8.06
N GLU A 41 -23.83 15.66 6.96
CA GLU A 41 -24.98 15.66 6.06
C GLU A 41 -26.28 15.32 6.82
N ARG A 42 -26.23 14.26 7.63
CA ARG A 42 -27.39 13.85 8.46
C ARG A 42 -27.78 14.92 9.46
N LEU A 43 -26.84 15.66 10.03
CA LEU A 43 -27.11 16.78 10.93
C LEU A 43 -27.77 17.94 10.18
N ALA A 44 -27.26 18.29 9.00
CA ALA A 44 -27.85 19.32 8.14
C ALA A 44 -29.30 18.97 7.77
N LEU A 45 -29.56 17.72 7.36
CA LEU A 45 -30.91 17.23 7.02
C LEU A 45 -31.86 17.20 8.22
N ARG A 46 -31.38 16.89 9.43
CA ARG A 46 -32.20 16.85 10.66
C ARG A 46 -32.57 18.24 11.17
N SER A 47 -31.86 19.29 10.76
CA SER A 47 -32.15 20.66 11.17
C SER A 47 -33.49 21.19 10.62
N GLY A 48 -34.18 20.42 9.76
CA GLY A 48 -35.60 20.60 9.45
C GLY A 48 -35.94 21.74 8.49
N ASP A 49 -34.95 22.48 8.01
CA ASP A 49 -35.13 23.63 7.14
C ASP A 49 -34.85 23.20 5.69
N ALA A 50 -35.81 22.48 5.11
CA ALA A 50 -35.69 21.81 3.81
C ALA A 50 -35.42 22.76 2.62
N ASP A 51 -35.54 24.07 2.83
CA ASP A 51 -35.30 25.13 1.83
C ASP A 51 -34.08 26.01 2.15
N ALA A 52 -33.38 25.84 3.29
CA ALA A 52 -32.46 26.86 3.79
C ALA A 52 -30.96 26.56 3.60
N VAL A 53 -30.52 25.31 3.52
CA VAL A 53 -29.07 24.97 3.45
C VAL A 53 -28.82 23.79 2.52
N ALA A 54 -28.08 23.99 1.43
CA ALA A 54 -27.64 22.89 0.59
C ALA A 54 -26.32 22.31 1.12
N PHE A 55 -26.30 21.00 1.37
CA PHE A 55 -25.08 20.25 1.70
C PHE A 55 -24.69 19.39 0.50
N CYS A 56 -23.50 19.61 -0.05
CA CYS A 56 -23.00 18.91 -1.24
C CYS A 56 -21.63 18.29 -0.96
N VAL A 57 -21.46 17.01 -1.31
CA VAL A 57 -20.18 16.30 -1.22
C VAL A 57 -19.81 15.74 -2.58
N GLU A 58 -18.64 16.13 -3.08
CA GLU A 58 -18.04 15.55 -4.29
C GLU A 58 -16.77 14.79 -3.93
N TYR A 59 -16.76 13.49 -4.23
CA TYR A 59 -15.62 12.61 -3.96
C TYR A 59 -14.91 12.19 -5.25
N VAL A 60 -13.59 12.33 -5.27
CA VAL A 60 -12.73 11.93 -6.41
C VAL A 60 -11.45 11.28 -5.90
N SER A 61 -11.06 10.15 -6.50
CA SER A 61 -9.70 9.61 -6.32
C SER A 61 -8.77 10.17 -7.40
N ALA A 62 -7.64 10.74 -6.99
CA ALA A 62 -6.60 11.23 -7.90
C ALA A 62 -6.12 10.14 -8.89
N ARG A 63 -6.09 8.87 -8.47
CA ARG A 63 -5.74 7.73 -9.33
C ARG A 63 -6.68 7.57 -10.52
N SER A 64 -7.94 7.97 -10.35
CA SER A 64 -8.98 7.85 -11.39
C SER A 64 -9.08 9.08 -12.30
N ALA A 65 -8.44 10.20 -11.93
CA ALA A 65 -8.67 11.52 -12.52
C ALA A 65 -7.40 12.16 -13.14
N SER A 66 -6.43 11.36 -13.57
CA SER A 66 -5.05 11.79 -13.87
C SER A 66 -4.88 12.92 -14.91
N HIS A 67 -5.86 13.20 -15.78
CA HIS A 67 -5.73 14.25 -16.80
C HIS A 67 -6.95 15.17 -16.96
N GLY A 68 -7.76 15.34 -15.92
CA GLY A 68 -8.95 16.18 -16.06
C GLY A 68 -9.71 16.44 -14.77
N LEU A 69 -9.04 16.43 -13.62
CA LEU A 69 -9.68 16.58 -12.31
C LEU A 69 -10.58 17.82 -12.25
N LEU A 70 -10.06 18.99 -12.61
CA LEU A 70 -10.82 20.25 -12.57
C LEU A 70 -12.04 20.17 -13.49
N ARG A 71 -11.86 19.66 -14.71
CA ARG A 71 -12.95 19.47 -15.66
C ARG A 71 -14.02 18.52 -15.13
N TYR A 72 -13.61 17.41 -14.53
CA TYR A 72 -14.50 16.43 -13.93
C TYR A 72 -15.33 17.08 -12.81
N LEU A 73 -14.69 17.81 -11.90
CA LEU A 73 -15.35 18.51 -10.81
C LEU A 73 -16.31 19.58 -11.34
N THR A 74 -15.89 20.40 -12.32
CA THR A 74 -16.76 21.41 -12.96
C THR A 74 -18.03 20.78 -13.54
N HIS A 75 -17.90 19.65 -14.24
CA HIS A 75 -19.05 18.95 -14.82
C HIS A 75 -20.03 18.43 -13.78
N ARG A 76 -19.53 18.04 -12.61
CA ARG A 76 -20.34 17.50 -11.51
C ARG A 76 -21.06 18.61 -10.74
N LEU A 77 -20.36 19.72 -10.51
CA LEU A 77 -20.92 20.90 -9.82
C LEU A 77 -21.96 21.64 -10.66
N LEU A 78 -21.79 21.69 -11.99
CA LEU A 78 -22.68 22.42 -12.90
C LEU A 78 -23.25 21.50 -14.00
N PRO A 79 -24.14 20.55 -13.66
CA PRO A 79 -24.69 19.59 -14.62
C PRO A 79 -25.52 20.25 -15.74
N ASN A 80 -26.10 21.42 -15.45
CA ASN A 80 -26.95 22.18 -16.36
C ASN A 80 -26.21 23.27 -17.15
N ALA A 81 -24.91 23.49 -16.90
CA ALA A 81 -24.14 24.46 -17.66
C ALA A 81 -24.15 24.08 -19.14
N ARG A 82 -24.54 25.03 -20.00
CA ARG A 82 -24.64 24.81 -21.46
C ARG A 82 -23.29 24.29 -21.97
N ARG A 83 -23.25 23.01 -22.38
CA ARG A 83 -22.09 22.21 -22.82
C ARG A 83 -21.15 22.85 -23.87
N ARG A 84 -21.46 24.06 -24.38
CA ARG A 84 -20.69 24.77 -25.42
C ARG A 84 -19.51 25.60 -24.90
N ARG A 85 -19.35 25.81 -23.59
CA ARG A 85 -18.25 26.63 -23.02
C ARG A 85 -17.17 25.88 -22.24
N LEU A 86 -17.35 24.59 -21.97
CA LEU A 86 -16.34 23.80 -21.27
C LEU A 86 -15.30 23.35 -22.30
N SER A 87 -14.23 24.14 -22.40
CA SER A 87 -12.97 23.86 -23.10
C SER A 87 -12.45 22.45 -22.77
N TYR A 88 -11.67 21.87 -23.68
CA TYR A 88 -11.02 20.57 -23.46
C TYR A 88 -10.07 20.58 -22.25
N GLU A 89 -9.61 21.78 -21.86
CA GLU A 89 -8.76 22.09 -20.72
C GLU A 89 -9.50 23.07 -19.80
N CYS A 90 -10.05 22.58 -18.69
CA CYS A 90 -10.61 23.45 -17.66
C CYS A 90 -9.44 24.06 -16.87
N THR A 91 -9.26 25.36 -17.01
CA THR A 91 -8.22 26.10 -16.28
C THR A 91 -8.62 26.30 -14.82
N PRO A 92 -7.63 26.50 -13.91
CA PRO A 92 -7.89 26.89 -12.51
C PRO A 92 -8.88 28.04 -12.33
N LEU A 93 -8.81 29.03 -13.23
CA LEU A 93 -9.69 30.20 -13.25
C LEU A 93 -11.13 29.84 -13.62
N GLU A 94 -11.30 29.00 -14.64
CA GLU A 94 -12.62 28.52 -15.07
C GLU A 94 -13.28 27.68 -13.98
N PHE A 95 -12.52 26.82 -13.30
CA PHE A 95 -13.03 26.07 -12.15
C PHE A 95 -13.45 26.99 -11.00
N GLY A 96 -12.64 27.99 -10.66
CA GLY A 96 -12.99 28.99 -9.65
C GLY A 96 -14.29 29.75 -9.99
N ALA A 97 -14.48 30.13 -11.25
CA ALA A 97 -15.72 30.75 -11.71
C ALA A 97 -16.93 29.80 -11.58
N SER A 98 -16.75 28.51 -11.85
CA SER A 98 -17.79 27.51 -11.67
C SER A 98 -18.21 27.29 -10.21
N LEU A 99 -17.29 27.44 -9.27
CA LEU A 99 -17.61 27.41 -7.83
C LEU A 99 -18.43 28.64 -7.41
N ILE A 100 -18.13 29.81 -7.96
CA ILE A 100 -18.93 31.03 -7.72
C ILE A 100 -20.34 30.85 -8.29
N GLU A 101 -20.46 30.34 -9.52
CA GLU A 101 -21.76 30.04 -10.15
C GLU A 101 -22.55 29.01 -9.32
N TRP A 102 -21.89 27.98 -8.80
CA TRP A 102 -22.49 27.04 -7.86
C TRP A 102 -22.98 27.77 -6.59
N ALA A 103 -22.14 28.61 -5.98
CA ALA A 103 -22.52 29.32 -4.77
C ALA A 103 -23.70 30.31 -4.96
N GLU A 104 -23.77 30.99 -6.11
CA GLU A 104 -24.87 31.91 -6.44
C GLU A 104 -26.21 31.18 -6.69
N THR A 105 -26.16 29.90 -7.03
CA THR A 105 -27.35 29.08 -7.34
C THR A 105 -27.91 28.31 -6.15
N HIS A 106 -27.23 28.37 -4.99
CA HIS A 106 -27.62 27.66 -3.77
C HIS A 106 -27.97 28.63 -2.62
N PRO A 107 -28.78 28.21 -1.64
CA PRO A 107 -29.18 29.05 -0.50
C PRO A 107 -28.00 29.56 0.34
N GLU A 108 -28.23 30.63 1.10
CA GLU A 108 -27.25 31.11 2.08
C GLU A 108 -26.96 30.02 3.14
N GLN A 109 -25.73 29.97 3.65
CA GLN A 109 -25.15 28.96 4.54
C GLN A 109 -24.90 27.57 3.93
N SER A 110 -25.08 27.39 2.62
CA SER A 110 -24.78 26.12 1.94
C SER A 110 -23.32 25.70 2.09
N GLU A 111 -23.09 24.39 2.24
CA GLU A 111 -21.77 23.79 2.43
C GLU A 111 -21.42 22.89 1.23
N LEU A 112 -20.28 23.16 0.60
CA LEU A 112 -19.69 22.32 -0.43
C LEU A 112 -18.40 21.67 0.09
N HIS A 113 -18.39 20.34 0.13
CA HIS A 113 -17.21 19.56 0.47
C HIS A 113 -16.69 18.85 -0.76
N VAL A 114 -15.48 19.18 -1.19
CA VAL A 114 -14.77 18.45 -2.24
C VAL A 114 -13.74 17.56 -1.58
N VAL A 115 -13.75 16.26 -1.86
CA VAL A 115 -12.83 15.27 -1.29
C VAL A 115 -11.97 14.71 -2.40
N ILE A 116 -10.65 14.89 -2.27
CA ILE A 116 -9.65 14.31 -3.15
C ILE A 116 -8.89 13.24 -2.38
N ASP A 117 -9.10 11.98 -2.75
CA ASP A 117 -8.35 10.85 -2.24
C ASP A 117 -7.07 10.60 -3.06
N ASP A 118 -6.05 10.03 -2.43
CA ASP A 118 -4.70 9.86 -2.97
C ASP A 118 -4.11 11.17 -3.54
N ALA A 119 -4.30 12.31 -2.86
CA ALA A 119 -3.92 13.62 -3.38
C ALA A 119 -2.42 13.75 -3.73
N ASP A 120 -1.55 12.92 -3.13
CA ASP A 120 -0.12 12.82 -3.47
C ASP A 120 0.17 12.13 -4.81
N MET A 121 -0.83 11.49 -5.42
CA MET A 121 -0.77 10.91 -6.76
C MET A 121 -1.20 11.90 -7.86
N LEU A 122 -1.59 13.12 -7.50
CA LEU A 122 -1.92 14.16 -8.49
C LEU A 122 -0.69 14.51 -9.32
N GLU A 123 -0.88 14.63 -10.63
CA GLU A 123 0.19 15.05 -11.55
C GLU A 123 0.50 16.56 -11.46
N TYR A 124 -0.36 17.32 -10.78
CA TYR A 124 -0.20 18.76 -10.56
C TYR A 124 0.96 19.03 -9.60
N SER A 125 1.79 20.01 -9.95
CA SER A 125 2.79 20.55 -9.03
C SER A 125 2.12 21.21 -7.81
N THR A 126 2.83 21.31 -6.69
CA THR A 126 2.30 21.99 -5.49
C THR A 126 1.92 23.44 -5.75
N GLU A 127 2.62 24.12 -6.67
CA GLU A 127 2.33 25.49 -7.10
C GLU A 127 1.04 25.57 -7.92
N GLU A 128 0.83 24.63 -8.85
CA GLU A 128 -0.42 24.54 -9.59
C GLU A 128 -1.59 24.21 -8.68
N ILE A 129 -1.36 23.31 -7.71
CA ILE A 129 -2.33 22.97 -6.67
C ILE A 129 -2.69 24.23 -5.89
N ASP A 130 -1.72 24.90 -5.28
CA ASP A 130 -1.94 26.15 -4.55
C ASP A 130 -2.63 27.22 -5.40
N LEU A 131 -2.33 27.30 -6.71
CA LEU A 131 -2.96 28.25 -7.62
C LEU A 131 -4.46 27.97 -7.76
N TRP A 132 -4.87 26.76 -8.13
CA TRP A 132 -6.29 26.46 -8.29
C TRP A 132 -7.04 26.46 -6.96
N LEU A 133 -6.38 26.02 -5.87
CA LEU A 133 -6.90 26.16 -4.51
C LEU A 133 -7.12 27.62 -4.12
N SER A 134 -6.18 28.52 -4.45
CA SER A 134 -6.31 29.93 -4.11
C SER A 134 -7.49 30.59 -4.83
N TYR A 135 -7.84 30.17 -6.05
CA TYR A 135 -9.00 30.70 -6.76
C TYR A 135 -10.32 30.22 -6.19
N CYS A 136 -10.38 28.99 -5.68
CA CYS A 136 -11.55 28.46 -4.98
C CYS A 136 -11.85 29.24 -3.68
N LEU A 137 -10.81 29.78 -3.05
CA LEU A 137 -10.87 30.34 -1.69
C LEU A 137 -10.76 31.88 -1.64
N ARG A 138 -10.30 32.52 -2.70
CA ARG A 138 -10.17 34.00 -2.80
C ARG A 138 -11.46 34.71 -3.13
N ALA A 139 -12.56 34.01 -3.42
CA ALA A 139 -13.83 34.66 -3.70
C ALA A 139 -14.29 35.44 -2.46
N PRO A 140 -14.37 36.78 -2.50
CA PRO A 140 -14.79 37.59 -1.37
C PRO A 140 -16.31 37.57 -1.33
N VAL A 141 -16.89 36.40 -1.10
CA VAL A 141 -18.33 36.33 -0.93
C VAL A 141 -18.60 36.48 0.55
N ARG A 142 -19.45 37.47 0.85
CA ARG A 142 -20.19 37.62 2.11
C ARG A 142 -20.44 36.23 2.70
N HIS A 143 -20.22 36.03 4.00
CA HIS A 143 -20.21 34.75 4.73
C HIS A 143 -21.49 33.88 4.61
N SER A 144 -21.94 33.59 3.40
CA SER A 144 -23.21 32.96 3.06
C SER A 144 -23.00 31.59 2.41
N PHE A 145 -21.78 31.05 2.35
CA PHE A 145 -21.54 29.65 2.00
C PHE A 145 -20.14 29.21 2.45
N THR A 146 -19.95 27.91 2.60
CA THR A 146 -18.70 27.29 3.06
C THR A 146 -18.20 26.29 2.03
N VAL A 147 -16.99 26.47 1.50
CA VAL A 147 -16.34 25.51 0.58
C VAL A 147 -15.14 24.89 1.26
N ILE A 148 -15.15 23.57 1.44
CA ILE A 148 -14.09 22.83 2.11
C ILE A 148 -13.51 21.80 1.17
N LEU A 149 -12.21 21.87 0.97
CA LEU A 149 -11.47 20.84 0.28
C LEU A 149 -10.76 19.91 1.26
N TRP A 150 -11.07 18.63 1.16
CA TRP A 150 -10.42 17.55 1.90
C TRP A 150 -9.36 16.90 1.01
N LEU A 151 -8.10 16.98 1.44
CA LEU A 151 -6.98 16.36 0.76
C LEU A 151 -6.52 15.16 1.58
N ILE A 152 -6.82 13.96 1.10
CA ILE A 152 -6.39 12.71 1.75
C ILE A 152 -5.13 12.23 1.05
N SER A 153 -4.04 12.04 1.79
CA SER A 153 -2.73 11.72 1.21
C SER A 153 -1.93 10.75 2.08
N GLU A 154 -0.99 10.05 1.47
CA GLU A 154 0.00 9.26 2.22
C GLU A 154 1.17 10.11 2.71
N LEU A 155 1.58 11.09 1.89
CA LEU A 155 2.67 12.01 2.17
C LEU A 155 2.15 13.44 2.36
N PRO A 156 2.73 14.21 3.29
CA PRO A 156 2.29 15.58 3.52
C PRO A 156 2.60 16.46 2.29
N LEU A 157 1.55 16.98 1.68
CA LEU A 157 1.65 18.00 0.64
C LEU A 157 1.98 19.35 1.28
N ARG A 158 3.07 19.98 0.83
CA ARG A 158 3.50 21.30 1.30
C ARG A 158 2.73 22.40 0.56
N LEU A 159 1.49 22.62 0.96
CA LEU A 159 0.60 23.62 0.37
C LEU A 159 0.61 24.88 1.24
N SER A 160 0.67 26.06 0.61
CA SER A 160 1.00 27.32 1.27
C SER A 160 -0.09 27.89 2.20
N ASN A 161 -1.35 27.49 2.05
CA ASN A 161 -2.53 28.03 2.74
C ASN A 161 -3.32 26.98 3.56
N CYS A 162 -2.69 25.88 3.98
CA CYS A 162 -3.41 24.78 4.62
C CYS A 162 -3.88 25.18 6.01
N PHE A 163 -5.18 25.07 6.25
CA PHE A 163 -5.73 25.44 7.57
C PHE A 163 -5.29 24.48 8.64
N ARG A 164 -5.37 23.17 8.37
CA ARG A 164 -4.98 22.14 9.33
C ARG A 164 -4.49 20.86 8.66
N TYR A 165 -3.54 20.25 9.34
CA TYR A 165 -3.05 18.91 9.07
C TYR A 165 -3.55 17.95 10.15
N HIS A 166 -4.25 16.90 9.75
CA HIS A 166 -4.62 15.79 10.63
C HIS A 166 -3.75 14.59 10.26
N PHE A 167 -2.92 14.16 11.21
CA PHE A 167 -2.08 12.97 11.03
C PHE A 167 -2.78 11.76 11.63
N ILE A 168 -3.18 10.83 10.78
CA ILE A 168 -3.83 9.60 11.19
C ILE A 168 -2.78 8.50 11.25
N ALA A 169 -2.48 8.06 12.47
CA ALA A 169 -1.59 6.95 12.70
C ALA A 169 -2.20 5.63 12.21
N ARG A 170 -1.34 4.63 11.97
CA ARG A 170 -1.80 3.27 11.69
C ARG A 170 -2.61 2.74 12.88
N PRO A 171 -3.77 2.11 12.66
CA PRO A 171 -4.55 1.51 13.73
C PRO A 171 -3.78 0.35 14.38
N GLU A 172 -3.94 0.20 15.69
CA GLU A 172 -3.42 -0.94 16.43
C GLU A 172 -4.07 -2.24 15.97
N ALA A 173 -3.35 -3.35 16.08
CA ALA A 173 -3.82 -4.69 15.73
C ALA A 173 -5.21 -5.01 16.33
N GLN A 174 -5.40 -4.70 17.61
CA GLN A 174 -6.66 -4.94 18.31
C GLN A 174 -7.83 -4.15 17.70
N ARG A 175 -7.59 -2.92 17.25
CA ARG A 175 -8.63 -2.10 16.62
C ARG A 175 -9.04 -2.68 15.26
N ILE A 176 -8.08 -3.20 14.49
CA ILE A 176 -8.36 -3.86 13.21
C ILE A 176 -9.19 -5.13 13.43
N VAL A 177 -8.80 -5.96 14.41
CA VAL A 177 -9.52 -7.19 14.77
C VAL A 177 -10.95 -6.88 15.26
N GLN A 178 -11.11 -5.86 16.12
CA GLN A 178 -12.43 -5.40 16.56
C GLN A 178 -13.28 -4.88 15.41
N TRP A 179 -12.68 -4.13 14.48
CA TRP A 179 -13.38 -3.64 13.29
C TRP A 179 -13.86 -4.80 12.41
N LEU A 180 -13.00 -5.78 12.12
CA LEU A 180 -13.38 -6.98 11.35
C LEU A 180 -14.50 -7.76 12.04
N GLN A 181 -14.42 -7.95 13.36
CA GLN A 181 -15.46 -8.61 14.14
C GLN A 181 -16.80 -7.87 14.04
N ARG A 182 -16.80 -6.53 14.13
CA ARG A 182 -18.03 -5.74 13.96
C ARG A 182 -18.60 -5.86 12.55
N GLN A 183 -17.76 -5.84 11.51
CA GLN A 183 -18.21 -6.02 10.13
C GLN A 183 -18.86 -7.40 9.94
N PHE A 184 -18.24 -8.46 10.48
CA PHE A 184 -18.84 -9.79 10.47
C PHE A 184 -20.19 -9.83 11.19
N GLU A 185 -20.31 -9.22 12.38
CA GLU A 185 -21.56 -9.17 13.13
C GLU A 185 -22.65 -8.36 12.40
N GLU A 186 -22.29 -7.25 11.77
CA GLU A 186 -23.21 -6.43 10.97
C GLU A 186 -23.72 -7.20 9.75
N GLU A 187 -22.84 -7.84 8.98
CA GLU A 187 -23.24 -8.67 7.84
C GLU A 187 -24.07 -9.88 8.29
N HIS A 188 -23.67 -10.58 9.36
CA HIS A 188 -24.42 -11.71 9.90
C HIS A 188 -25.82 -11.30 10.38
N ARG A 189 -26.00 -10.08 10.89
CA ARG A 189 -27.34 -9.54 11.24
C ARG A 189 -28.17 -9.20 10.00
N LEU A 190 -27.54 -8.75 8.91
CA LEU A 190 -28.22 -8.39 7.67
C LEU A 190 -28.62 -9.62 6.84
N PHE A 191 -27.85 -10.70 6.92
CA PHE A 191 -28.08 -11.96 6.21
C PHE A 191 -28.65 -13.08 7.09
N GLY A 192 -28.87 -12.83 8.38
CA GLY A 192 -29.57 -13.76 9.27
C GLY A 192 -31.07 -13.75 8.95
N ASP A 193 -31.55 -14.80 8.30
CA ASP A 193 -32.98 -14.98 8.00
C ASP A 193 -33.81 -15.04 9.30
N PRO A 194 -34.90 -14.27 9.43
CA PRO A 194 -35.87 -14.43 10.51
C PRO A 194 -36.78 -15.67 10.34
N GLU A 195 -36.61 -16.47 9.28
CA GLU A 195 -37.51 -17.59 8.93
C GLU A 195 -36.92 -19.00 9.16
N SER A 196 -35.85 -19.17 9.93
CA SER A 196 -35.29 -20.51 10.22
C SER A 196 -35.77 -21.16 11.53
N GLU A 197 -36.72 -20.55 12.26
CA GLU A 197 -37.34 -21.15 13.45
C GLU A 197 -38.67 -21.88 13.20
N ALA A 198 -38.97 -22.26 11.95
CA ALA A 198 -40.15 -23.07 11.66
C ALA A 198 -39.87 -24.08 10.55
N GLU A 199 -39.31 -25.24 10.90
CA GLU A 199 -39.61 -26.51 10.23
C GLU A 199 -39.06 -27.67 11.07
N ASP A 200 -39.85 -28.06 12.08
CA ASP A 200 -39.95 -29.45 12.49
C ASP A 200 -40.40 -30.27 11.26
N SER A 201 -39.50 -31.04 10.65
CA SER A 201 -39.89 -32.13 9.76
C SER A 201 -38.85 -33.24 9.77
N GLU A 202 -39.27 -34.34 10.40
CA GLU A 202 -38.65 -35.65 10.38
C GLU A 202 -38.39 -36.12 8.93
N GLY A 203 -37.15 -36.52 8.63
CA GLY A 203 -36.81 -37.06 7.31
C GLY A 203 -35.34 -37.39 7.16
N ALA A 204 -34.89 -38.48 7.78
CA ALA A 204 -33.55 -39.02 7.62
C ALA A 204 -33.26 -39.41 6.16
N VAL A 205 -32.20 -38.83 5.57
CA VAL A 205 -31.49 -39.41 4.43
C VAL A 205 -29.99 -39.31 4.69
N ASP A 206 -29.37 -40.47 4.91
CA ASP A 206 -27.92 -40.68 4.96
C ASP A 206 -27.23 -40.04 3.74
N THR A 207 -26.62 -38.88 3.97
CA THR A 207 -25.56 -38.34 3.13
C THR A 207 -24.38 -38.07 4.04
N ALA A 208 -23.21 -38.59 3.68
CA ALA A 208 -21.97 -38.45 4.44
C ALA A 208 -21.82 -37.00 4.95
N PRO A 209 -21.33 -36.75 6.18
CA PRO A 209 -21.21 -35.40 6.69
C PRO A 209 -20.16 -34.68 5.86
N THR A 210 -20.57 -33.99 4.81
CA THR A 210 -19.80 -32.86 4.30
C THR A 210 -19.77 -31.89 5.45
N ALA A 211 -18.67 -31.88 6.20
CA ALA A 211 -18.42 -30.97 7.29
C ALA A 211 -18.54 -29.54 6.74
N THR A 212 -19.75 -28.98 6.80
CA THR A 212 -20.02 -27.62 6.39
C THR A 212 -19.37 -26.72 7.43
N LEU A 213 -18.30 -26.06 7.02
CA LEU A 213 -17.61 -25.08 7.85
C LEU A 213 -18.59 -23.98 8.25
N ARG A 214 -18.76 -23.78 9.54
CA ARG A 214 -19.60 -22.70 10.06
C ARG A 214 -18.95 -21.34 9.81
N ALA A 215 -19.75 -20.32 9.54
CA ALA A 215 -19.25 -18.98 9.28
C ALA A 215 -18.48 -18.42 10.48
N GLU A 216 -18.86 -18.78 11.71
CA GLU A 216 -18.16 -18.37 12.93
C GLU A 216 -16.76 -19.00 13.04
N ASP A 217 -16.58 -20.24 12.59
CA ASP A 217 -15.28 -20.90 12.57
C ASP A 217 -14.34 -20.22 11.56
N VAL A 218 -14.87 -19.81 10.41
CA VAL A 218 -14.13 -19.05 9.40
C VAL A 218 -13.72 -17.69 9.96
N ASN A 219 -14.66 -16.95 10.56
CA ASN A 219 -14.39 -15.66 11.17
C ASN A 219 -13.32 -15.76 12.27
N ARG A 220 -13.41 -16.76 13.16
CA ARG A 220 -12.39 -16.99 14.20
C ARG A 220 -11.00 -17.18 13.60
N VAL A 221 -10.86 -18.03 12.58
CA VAL A 221 -9.58 -18.30 11.90
C VAL A 221 -9.01 -17.03 11.26
N VAL A 222 -9.88 -16.22 10.64
CA VAL A 222 -9.48 -14.94 10.04
C VAL A 222 -8.95 -14.00 11.13
N LEU A 223 -9.69 -13.81 12.23
CA LEU A 223 -9.28 -12.91 13.31
C LEU A 223 -7.98 -13.36 13.98
N ASP A 224 -7.83 -14.67 14.22
CA ASP A 224 -6.60 -15.25 14.77
C ASP A 224 -5.41 -14.99 13.84
N ALA A 225 -5.59 -15.15 12.52
CA ALA A 225 -4.56 -14.83 11.53
C ALA A 225 -4.21 -13.34 11.58
N PHE A 226 -5.19 -12.44 11.53
CA PHE A 226 -4.96 -10.98 11.60
C PHE A 226 -4.21 -10.55 12.85
N ALA A 227 -4.62 -11.07 14.01
CA ALA A 227 -3.94 -10.83 15.28
C ALA A 227 -2.50 -11.33 15.22
N TYR A 228 -2.27 -12.52 14.67
CA TYR A 228 -0.95 -13.12 14.52
C TYR A 228 -0.01 -12.25 13.67
N TYR A 229 -0.41 -11.91 12.44
CA TYR A 229 0.37 -11.09 11.51
C TYR A 229 0.72 -9.72 12.05
N SER A 230 -0.19 -9.13 12.83
CA SER A 230 -0.03 -7.76 13.31
C SER A 230 0.82 -7.66 14.57
N THR A 231 1.08 -8.78 15.27
CA THR A 231 1.77 -8.78 16.57
C THR A 231 3.08 -9.57 16.60
N HIS A 232 3.24 -10.61 15.77
CA HIS A 232 4.38 -11.52 15.84
C HIS A 232 5.47 -11.20 14.81
N GLN A 233 6.73 -11.21 15.24
CA GLN A 233 7.89 -11.09 14.33
C GLN A 233 8.16 -12.41 13.60
N PRO A 234 8.66 -12.38 12.34
CA PRO A 234 9.00 -11.19 11.55
C PRO A 234 7.79 -10.50 10.90
N MET A 235 6.60 -11.10 10.98
CA MET A 235 5.43 -10.74 10.18
C MET A 235 4.94 -9.32 10.43
N CYS A 236 4.89 -8.87 11.69
CA CYS A 236 4.46 -7.51 12.02
C CYS A 236 5.40 -6.41 11.50
N SER A 237 6.59 -6.77 11.00
CA SER A 237 7.54 -5.85 10.38
C SER A 237 7.41 -5.74 8.86
N THR A 238 6.68 -6.67 8.21
CA THR A 238 6.59 -6.77 6.74
C THR A 238 5.68 -5.72 6.11
N VAL A 239 5.76 -5.53 4.78
CA VAL A 239 4.88 -4.59 4.07
C VAL A 239 3.44 -5.11 4.10
N VAL A 240 3.27 -6.42 3.94
CA VAL A 240 1.96 -7.08 3.95
C VAL A 240 1.21 -6.84 5.26
N SER A 241 1.87 -6.93 6.42
CA SER A 241 1.19 -6.68 7.69
C SER A 241 0.89 -5.19 7.91
N ARG A 242 1.70 -4.29 7.32
CA ARG A 242 1.57 -2.84 7.46
C ARG A 242 0.41 -2.24 6.71
N ASP A 243 0.00 -2.85 5.60
CA ASP A 243 -1.18 -2.47 4.81
C ASP A 243 -2.31 -3.49 5.04
N VAL A 244 -3.43 -3.05 5.62
CA VAL A 244 -4.56 -3.93 5.94
C VAL A 244 -5.13 -4.57 4.68
N ARG A 245 -5.08 -3.91 3.51
CA ARG A 245 -5.60 -4.48 2.26
C ARG A 245 -4.75 -5.66 1.81
N LEU A 246 -3.42 -5.51 1.87
CA LEU A 246 -2.49 -6.60 1.57
C LEU A 246 -2.60 -7.72 2.59
N LEU A 247 -2.85 -7.39 3.86
CA LEU A 247 -3.08 -8.40 4.89
C LEU A 247 -4.40 -9.16 4.67
N ILE A 248 -5.49 -8.50 4.28
CA ILE A 248 -6.75 -9.15 3.88
C ILE A 248 -6.49 -10.11 2.73
N GLN A 249 -5.80 -9.65 1.69
CA GLN A 249 -5.46 -10.49 0.54
C GLN A 249 -4.61 -11.70 0.96
N ARG A 250 -3.64 -11.49 1.86
CA ARG A 250 -2.81 -12.55 2.42
C ARG A 250 -3.64 -13.60 3.16
N VAL A 251 -4.46 -13.15 4.11
CA VAL A 251 -5.28 -14.04 4.94
C VAL A 251 -6.25 -14.82 4.06
N TYR A 252 -6.85 -14.18 3.05
CA TYR A 252 -7.70 -14.84 2.07
C TYR A 252 -6.96 -15.95 1.30
N GLN A 253 -5.73 -15.71 0.83
CA GLN A 253 -4.94 -16.71 0.09
C GLN A 253 -4.60 -17.95 0.94
N ILE A 254 -4.38 -17.78 2.24
CA ILE A 254 -4.02 -18.87 3.16
C ILE A 254 -5.23 -19.45 3.89
N LEU A 255 -6.42 -18.89 3.72
CA LEU A 255 -7.62 -19.31 4.43
C LEU A 255 -7.99 -20.78 4.15
N PRO A 256 -8.02 -21.26 2.88
CA PRO A 256 -8.37 -22.66 2.61
C PRO A 256 -7.51 -23.70 3.35
N PRO A 257 -6.16 -23.64 3.35
CA PRO A 257 -5.35 -24.60 4.12
C PRO A 257 -5.45 -24.44 5.63
N LEU A 258 -5.86 -23.27 6.16
CA LEU A 258 -6.13 -23.09 7.59
C LEU A 258 -7.45 -23.76 8.01
N LEU A 259 -8.49 -23.63 7.17
CA LEU A 259 -9.80 -24.23 7.45
C LEU A 259 -9.78 -25.76 7.42
N LEU A 260 -8.99 -26.36 6.51
CA LEU A 260 -8.80 -27.82 6.45
C LEU A 260 -8.19 -28.42 7.74
N GLU A 261 -7.44 -27.63 8.52
CA GLU A 261 -6.93 -28.11 9.81
C GLU A 261 -7.94 -27.98 10.93
N VAL A 262 -8.80 -26.96 10.89
CA VAL A 262 -9.89 -26.83 11.87
C VAL A 262 -10.89 -27.96 11.71
N THR A 263 -11.21 -28.35 10.48
CA THR A 263 -12.05 -29.53 10.22
C THR A 263 -11.36 -30.84 10.61
N ALA A 264 -10.04 -30.96 10.39
CA ALA A 264 -9.28 -32.16 10.77
C ALA A 264 -8.99 -32.26 12.28
N ALA A 265 -9.00 -31.14 13.00
CA ALA A 265 -8.77 -31.07 14.45
C ALA A 265 -10.07 -31.06 15.27
N ALA A 266 -11.23 -31.00 14.63
CA ALA A 266 -12.52 -31.18 15.30
C ALA A 266 -12.56 -32.60 15.90
N PRO A 267 -12.70 -32.76 17.23
CA PRO A 267 -12.74 -34.08 17.83
C PRO A 267 -14.00 -34.80 17.36
N ILE A 268 -13.81 -36.00 16.78
CA ILE A 268 -14.88 -36.99 16.68
C ILE A 268 -15.32 -37.23 18.12
N VAL A 269 -16.53 -36.82 18.47
CA VAL A 269 -17.13 -37.08 19.78
C VAL A 269 -17.35 -38.59 19.89
N SER A 270 -16.36 -39.29 20.43
CA SER A 270 -16.58 -40.62 20.99
C SER A 270 -17.20 -40.43 22.36
N ALA A 271 -18.51 -40.63 22.44
CA ALA A 271 -19.20 -40.82 23.70
C ALA A 271 -18.60 -42.03 24.43
N GLU A 272 -18.65 -41.96 25.76
CA GLU A 272 -18.26 -42.98 26.74
C GLU A 272 -16.79 -43.01 27.16
N THR A 273 -16.38 -42.06 28.00
CA THR A 273 -16.26 -42.26 29.46
C THR A 273 -15.63 -41.01 30.09
N GLY A 274 -16.20 -40.57 31.21
CA GLY A 274 -15.86 -39.31 31.84
C GLY A 274 -14.48 -39.32 32.48
N GLU A 275 -13.66 -38.34 32.12
CA GLU A 275 -12.77 -37.67 33.06
C GLU A 275 -12.42 -36.28 32.52
N ALA A 276 -12.77 -35.26 33.30
CA ALA A 276 -12.50 -33.87 33.01
C ALA A 276 -10.98 -33.60 33.05
N THR A 277 -10.33 -33.54 31.89
CA THR A 277 -9.03 -32.90 31.74
C THR A 277 -9.15 -31.74 30.75
N VAL A 278 -9.44 -30.57 31.31
CA VAL A 278 -9.16 -29.29 30.68
C VAL A 278 -7.66 -29.28 30.36
N SER A 279 -7.27 -29.19 29.09
CA SER A 279 -5.86 -29.09 28.73
C SER A 279 -5.66 -28.22 27.50
N ALA A 280 -5.48 -26.93 27.81
CA ALA A 280 -4.78 -25.79 27.19
C ALA A 280 -3.70 -26.02 26.09
N SER A 281 -3.74 -27.13 25.35
CA SER A 281 -2.74 -27.55 24.37
C SER A 281 -3.10 -27.24 22.91
N THR A 282 -4.36 -26.85 22.64
CA THR A 282 -4.85 -26.58 21.28
C THR A 282 -4.42 -25.21 20.76
N THR A 283 -4.33 -24.18 21.61
CA THR A 283 -3.93 -22.82 21.20
C THR A 283 -2.45 -22.72 20.88
N THR A 284 -1.57 -23.34 21.68
CA THR A 284 -0.12 -23.33 21.41
C THR A 284 0.27 -24.23 20.23
N SER A 285 -0.48 -25.31 19.99
CA SER A 285 -0.32 -26.18 18.81
C SER A 285 -0.81 -25.50 17.53
N ALA A 286 -1.97 -24.84 17.56
CA ALA A 286 -2.49 -24.06 16.43
C ALA A 286 -1.55 -22.91 16.05
N VAL A 287 -1.06 -22.13 17.03
CA VAL A 287 -0.11 -21.02 16.81
C VAL A 287 1.24 -21.50 16.25
N LYS A 288 1.74 -22.67 16.67
CA LYS A 288 2.97 -23.26 16.11
C LYS A 288 2.78 -23.81 14.68
N LYS A 289 1.58 -24.31 14.34
CA LYS A 289 1.25 -24.81 12.99
C LYS A 289 0.99 -23.67 12.00
N LEU A 290 0.33 -22.60 12.44
CA LEU A 290 0.14 -21.36 11.68
C LEU A 290 1.49 -20.74 11.30
N ASN A 291 2.43 -20.74 12.25
CA ASN A 291 3.83 -20.37 12.02
C ASN A 291 4.51 -21.19 10.92
N ALA A 292 4.51 -22.51 11.06
CA ALA A 292 5.19 -23.40 10.11
C ALA A 292 4.63 -23.27 8.70
N ARG A 293 3.30 -23.13 8.56
CA ARG A 293 2.65 -23.02 7.25
C ARG A 293 2.70 -21.62 6.65
N HIS A 294 2.75 -20.57 7.46
CA HIS A 294 2.98 -19.23 6.93
C HIS A 294 4.42 -19.05 6.47
N PHE A 295 5.41 -19.52 7.26
CA PHE A 295 6.78 -19.65 6.75
C PHE A 295 6.81 -20.56 5.51
N ALA A 296 5.96 -21.58 5.42
CA ALA A 296 5.93 -22.43 4.24
C ALA A 296 5.36 -21.77 2.98
N ALA A 297 4.20 -21.14 3.11
CA ALA A 297 3.46 -20.52 2.02
C ALA A 297 4.03 -19.18 1.57
N ALA A 298 4.58 -18.38 2.51
CA ALA A 298 5.20 -17.10 2.18
C ALA A 298 6.71 -17.21 1.92
N TRP A 299 7.42 -18.17 2.56
CA TRP A 299 8.89 -18.27 2.49
C TRP A 299 9.48 -19.66 2.14
N SER A 300 8.71 -20.76 2.02
CA SER A 300 9.28 -22.11 1.77
C SER A 300 9.08 -22.67 0.36
N GLN A 301 8.90 -21.85 -0.67
CA GLN A 301 9.22 -22.36 -2.01
C GLN A 301 10.72 -22.70 -2.15
N CYS A 302 11.55 -22.35 -1.17
CA CYS A 302 12.95 -22.75 -1.07
C CYS A 302 13.23 -23.75 0.05
N ARG A 303 13.05 -25.05 -0.21
CA ARG A 303 14.06 -26.06 0.20
C ARG A 303 13.95 -27.46 -0.43
N THR A 304 13.19 -27.64 -1.50
CA THR A 304 13.17 -28.91 -2.24
C THR A 304 13.33 -28.61 -3.71
N ASP A 305 14.60 -28.48 -4.12
CA ASP A 305 15.11 -28.99 -5.40
C ASP A 305 16.61 -28.71 -5.45
N GLY A 306 17.36 -29.64 -4.85
CA GLY A 306 18.81 -29.56 -4.71
C GLY A 306 19.37 -30.73 -3.91
N GLY A 307 19.13 -31.95 -4.38
CA GLY A 307 20.01 -33.12 -4.17
C GLY A 307 20.26 -33.63 -2.74
N GLY A 308 19.57 -34.73 -2.41
CA GLY A 308 19.89 -35.79 -1.45
C GLY A 308 21.09 -35.70 -0.50
N GLY A 309 20.82 -35.92 0.79
CA GLY A 309 21.80 -36.31 1.79
C GLY A 309 21.22 -36.23 3.21
N ALA A 310 20.90 -37.40 3.77
CA ALA A 310 20.29 -37.56 5.09
C ALA A 310 21.16 -37.02 6.26
N SER A 311 20.46 -36.52 7.29
CA SER A 311 20.78 -36.59 8.73
C SER A 311 22.19 -36.26 9.22
N SER A 312 22.30 -35.20 10.04
CA SER A 312 22.50 -35.33 11.50
C SER A 312 22.92 -34.01 12.12
N ALA A 313 22.32 -33.75 13.28
CA ALA A 313 22.68 -32.71 14.23
C ALA A 313 24.06 -32.93 14.88
N MET A 314 24.49 -31.87 15.59
CA MET A 314 25.51 -31.81 16.65
C MET A 314 26.99 -31.90 16.23
N ALA A 315 27.66 -30.74 16.25
CA ALA A 315 28.93 -30.58 16.96
C ALA A 315 29.22 -29.09 17.19
N ALA A 316 28.96 -28.62 18.41
CA ALA A 316 29.70 -27.53 18.99
C ALA A 316 31.13 -28.02 19.30
N SER A 317 32.15 -27.31 18.84
CA SER A 317 33.42 -27.02 19.55
C SER A 317 34.53 -26.58 18.57
N GLY A 318 35.28 -25.55 18.97
CA GLY A 318 36.67 -25.35 18.52
C GLY A 318 36.95 -24.17 17.59
N ALA A 319 37.28 -23.03 18.21
CA ALA A 319 38.25 -21.98 17.82
C ALA A 319 38.76 -21.93 16.36
N GLY A 320 38.80 -20.80 15.66
CA GLY A 320 38.53 -19.41 16.00
C GLY A 320 39.06 -18.56 14.84
N ASP A 321 38.29 -17.56 14.41
CA ASP A 321 38.83 -16.24 14.10
C ASP A 321 37.67 -15.23 14.06
N GLY A 322 37.85 -14.12 14.78
CA GLY A 322 36.81 -13.12 15.01
C GLY A 322 36.56 -12.22 13.80
N GLY A 323 35.29 -12.00 13.49
CA GLY A 323 34.87 -10.97 12.55
C GLY A 323 33.36 -10.78 12.59
N ALA A 324 32.89 -9.97 13.54
CA ALA A 324 31.57 -9.35 13.63
C ALA A 324 30.39 -10.06 12.93
N ALA A 325 29.42 -10.54 13.72
CA ALA A 325 28.03 -10.56 13.26
C ALA A 325 27.71 -9.17 12.72
N ALA A 326 27.72 -9.04 11.38
CA ALA A 326 27.83 -7.76 10.69
C ALA A 326 26.66 -6.86 11.12
N ALA A 327 26.96 -5.78 11.83
CA ALA A 327 25.99 -4.73 12.11
C ALA A 327 25.38 -4.30 10.77
N GLN A 328 24.10 -4.64 10.56
CA GLN A 328 23.41 -4.31 9.33
C GLN A 328 23.46 -2.80 9.14
N SER A 329 23.82 -2.35 7.93
CA SER A 329 23.93 -0.92 7.65
C SER A 329 22.60 -0.23 8.00
N PRO A 330 22.63 0.91 8.71
CA PRO A 330 21.40 1.63 9.09
C PRO A 330 20.57 2.02 7.86
N LEU A 331 21.22 2.21 6.71
CA LEU A 331 20.56 2.42 5.43
C LEU A 331 19.79 1.19 4.94
N VAL A 332 20.36 -0.01 5.08
CA VAL A 332 19.66 -1.27 4.70
C VAL A 332 18.43 -1.45 5.60
N MET A 333 18.57 -1.17 6.89
CA MET A 333 17.44 -1.20 7.82
C MET A 333 16.37 -0.15 7.49
N ALA A 334 16.76 1.06 7.10
CA ALA A 334 15.84 2.10 6.67
C ALA A 334 15.11 1.71 5.37
N LEU A 335 15.80 1.12 4.39
CA LEU A 335 15.21 0.63 3.15
C LEU A 335 14.25 -0.54 3.40
N LYS A 336 14.61 -1.48 4.29
CA LYS A 336 13.71 -2.57 4.71
C LYS A 336 12.44 -2.05 5.38
N ARG A 337 12.52 -0.94 6.11
CA ARG A 337 11.34 -0.29 6.69
C ARG A 337 10.43 0.36 5.64
N LEU A 338 10.97 0.75 4.49
CA LEU A 338 10.18 1.22 3.35
C LEU A 338 9.55 0.06 2.55
N GLY A 339 10.22 -1.09 2.48
CA GLY A 339 9.70 -2.32 1.87
C GLY A 339 10.68 -2.96 0.88
N TYR A 340 10.39 -4.19 0.45
CA TYR A 340 11.26 -4.93 -0.48
C TYR A 340 11.32 -4.28 -1.87
N SER A 341 10.30 -3.53 -2.30
CA SER A 341 10.37 -2.68 -3.50
C SER A 341 11.47 -1.63 -3.41
N ALA A 342 11.63 -0.97 -2.25
CA ALA A 342 12.68 0.03 -2.07
C ALA A 342 14.06 -0.63 -2.01
N VAL A 343 14.17 -1.80 -1.36
CA VAL A 343 15.40 -2.61 -1.35
C VAL A 343 15.80 -3.04 -2.76
N LEU A 344 14.85 -3.58 -3.53
CA LEU A 344 15.05 -4.01 -4.91
C LEU A 344 15.39 -2.84 -5.83
N LEU A 345 14.72 -1.70 -5.68
CA LEU A 345 15.00 -0.50 -6.45
C LEU A 345 16.40 0.06 -6.16
N ALA A 346 16.80 0.09 -4.88
CA ALA A 346 18.13 0.51 -4.48
C ALA A 346 19.21 -0.42 -5.06
N PHE A 347 18.96 -1.74 -5.03
CA PHE A 347 19.83 -2.71 -5.65
C PHE A 347 19.90 -2.56 -7.19
N ALA A 348 18.75 -2.37 -7.85
CA ALA A 348 18.66 -2.12 -9.29
C ALA A 348 19.38 -0.81 -9.69
N ALA A 349 19.30 0.23 -8.85
CA ALA A 349 20.04 1.48 -9.05
C ALA A 349 21.55 1.27 -8.92
N PHE A 350 22.01 0.52 -7.93
CA PHE A 350 23.43 0.15 -7.82
C PHE A 350 23.91 -0.60 -9.05
N TYR A 351 23.24 -1.70 -9.42
CA TYR A 351 23.61 -2.52 -10.57
C TYR A 351 23.55 -1.72 -11.89
N GLY A 352 22.54 -0.87 -11.99
CA GLY A 352 22.35 0.10 -13.06
C GLY A 352 23.57 0.99 -13.31
N GLY A 353 24.15 1.49 -12.22
CA GLY A 353 25.28 2.40 -12.23
C GLY A 353 26.63 1.70 -12.32
N ALA A 354 26.74 0.47 -11.81
CA ALA A 354 27.96 -0.33 -11.84
C ALA A 354 28.16 -1.12 -13.15
N VAL A 355 27.09 -1.52 -13.85
CA VAL A 355 27.17 -2.36 -15.06
C VAL A 355 26.82 -1.56 -16.33
N PRO A 356 27.60 -1.69 -17.43
CA PRO A 356 27.29 -1.00 -18.69
C PRO A 356 25.97 -1.45 -19.32
N LYS A 357 25.21 -0.54 -19.94
CA LYS A 357 23.90 -0.82 -20.60
C LYS A 357 23.92 -2.05 -21.51
N ARG A 358 25.01 -2.24 -22.29
CA ARG A 358 25.17 -3.39 -23.20
C ARG A 358 25.21 -4.73 -22.46
N LYS A 359 25.91 -4.80 -21.34
CA LYS A 359 26.04 -6.00 -20.50
C LYS A 359 24.73 -6.32 -19.76
N GLN A 360 23.99 -5.30 -19.35
CA GLN A 360 22.68 -5.50 -18.72
C GLN A 360 21.68 -6.16 -19.66
N TYR A 361 21.68 -5.78 -20.94
CA TYR A 361 20.81 -6.40 -21.94
C TYR A 361 21.21 -7.83 -22.31
N GLN A 362 22.48 -8.21 -22.10
CA GLN A 362 22.90 -9.60 -22.25
C GLN A 362 22.33 -10.49 -21.14
N VAL A 363 22.22 -9.95 -19.92
CA VAL A 363 21.70 -10.68 -18.75
C VAL A 363 20.16 -10.68 -18.73
N PHE A 364 19.52 -9.54 -18.97
CA PHE A 364 18.08 -9.36 -18.76
C PHE A 364 17.23 -9.29 -20.05
N GLY A 365 17.86 -9.43 -21.22
CA GLY A 365 17.19 -9.24 -22.51
C GLY A 365 17.05 -7.76 -22.91
N ARG A 366 16.45 -7.49 -24.09
CA ARG A 366 16.33 -6.13 -24.63
C ARG A 366 15.10 -5.39 -24.12
N MET A 367 15.25 -4.07 -23.96
CA MET A 367 14.16 -3.15 -23.68
C MET A 367 13.37 -2.85 -24.95
N GLY A 368 12.29 -3.60 -25.19
CA GLY A 368 11.38 -3.41 -26.34
C GLY A 368 11.91 -3.94 -27.68
N SER A 369 10.99 -4.19 -28.62
CA SER A 369 11.24 -4.81 -29.92
C SER A 369 11.93 -3.91 -30.96
N ALA A 370 12.32 -2.67 -30.62
CA ALA A 370 12.71 -1.64 -31.60
C ALA A 370 14.19 -1.16 -31.53
N GLU A 371 15.06 -1.69 -30.67
CA GLU A 371 16.49 -1.30 -30.69
C GLU A 371 17.28 -2.10 -31.77
N ARG A 372 17.63 -1.43 -32.88
CA ARG A 372 18.43 -1.98 -33.99
C ARG A 372 19.77 -2.55 -33.51
N ARG A 373 20.17 -3.70 -34.06
CA ARG A 373 21.49 -4.34 -33.87
C ARG A 373 22.61 -3.36 -34.22
N ALA A 374 23.47 -3.01 -33.25
CA ALA A 374 24.81 -2.52 -33.52
C ALA A 374 25.79 -3.72 -33.55
N PRO A 375 26.82 -3.69 -34.42
CA PRO A 375 27.71 -4.83 -34.63
C PRO A 375 28.50 -5.18 -33.37
N VAL A 376 28.69 -6.49 -33.18
CA VAL A 376 29.47 -7.10 -32.11
C VAL A 376 30.95 -6.83 -32.41
N HIS A 377 31.56 -5.93 -31.64
CA HIS A 377 33.02 -5.86 -31.53
C HIS A 377 33.41 -6.48 -30.20
N GLU A 378 33.93 -7.70 -30.25
CA GLU A 378 34.67 -8.32 -29.16
C GLU A 378 35.97 -7.54 -28.97
N ALA A 379 36.00 -6.69 -27.96
CA ALA A 379 37.23 -6.08 -27.47
C ALA A 379 37.61 -6.77 -26.15
N LYS A 380 38.55 -7.71 -26.26
CA LYS A 380 39.53 -8.20 -25.28
C LYS A 380 39.05 -8.40 -23.83
N GLY A 381 38.96 -9.68 -23.48
CA GLY A 381 38.69 -10.16 -22.13
C GLY A 381 39.80 -9.88 -21.10
N GLN A 382 39.42 -10.10 -19.85
CA GLN A 382 40.26 -10.48 -18.71
C GLN A 382 41.15 -9.43 -17.99
N SER A 383 40.95 -8.12 -18.16
CA SER A 383 41.73 -7.12 -17.38
C SER A 383 40.96 -6.30 -16.33
N HIS A 384 39.64 -6.46 -16.17
CA HIS A 384 38.82 -5.58 -15.31
C HIS A 384 38.05 -6.30 -14.19
N LYS A 385 38.41 -7.52 -13.79
CA LYS A 385 37.71 -8.23 -12.69
C LYS A 385 37.84 -7.54 -11.31
N ALA A 386 38.68 -6.52 -11.18
CA ALA A 386 38.86 -5.73 -9.95
C ALA A 386 38.90 -4.21 -10.19
N ALA A 387 38.56 -3.72 -11.38
CA ALA A 387 38.47 -2.28 -11.64
C ALA A 387 37.14 -1.74 -11.10
N VAL A 388 37.11 -1.56 -9.78
CA VAL A 388 36.16 -0.80 -8.96
C VAL A 388 34.73 -0.82 -9.49
N LEU A 389 33.88 -1.71 -8.94
CA LEU A 389 32.42 -1.60 -9.03
C LEU A 389 31.99 -0.26 -8.41
N SER A 390 32.13 0.83 -9.16
CA SER A 390 31.70 2.14 -8.73
C SER A 390 30.25 2.30 -9.17
N ALA A 391 29.35 2.47 -8.21
CA ALA A 391 27.94 2.72 -8.49
C ALA A 391 27.71 3.99 -9.33
N SER A 392 28.68 4.90 -9.40
CA SER A 392 28.57 6.14 -10.17
C SER A 392 29.12 6.05 -11.59
N ALA A 393 29.65 4.88 -12.01
CA ALA A 393 30.34 4.72 -13.30
C ALA A 393 29.44 4.96 -14.53
N HIS A 394 28.14 4.71 -14.40
CA HIS A 394 27.18 4.87 -15.49
C HIS A 394 25.96 5.67 -15.08
N VAL A 395 25.50 6.51 -16.02
CA VAL A 395 24.28 7.32 -15.86
C VAL A 395 23.04 6.44 -16.02
N LEU A 396 22.08 6.62 -15.11
CA LEU A 396 20.82 5.89 -15.05
C LEU A 396 19.65 6.78 -15.45
N THR A 397 18.89 6.38 -16.46
CA THR A 397 17.61 7.01 -16.77
C THR A 397 16.49 6.31 -16.01
N VAL A 398 15.39 7.03 -15.70
CA VAL A 398 14.21 6.44 -15.02
C VAL A 398 13.70 5.21 -15.78
N ARG A 399 13.60 5.29 -17.11
CA ARG A 399 13.19 4.17 -17.96
C ARG A 399 14.10 2.94 -17.77
N ARG A 400 15.42 3.16 -17.80
CA ARG A 400 16.40 2.07 -17.62
C ARG A 400 16.30 1.46 -16.22
N LEU A 401 16.03 2.27 -15.20
CA LEU A 401 15.84 1.80 -13.83
C LEU A 401 14.58 0.95 -13.69
N GLY A 402 13.45 1.36 -14.29
CA GLY A 402 12.22 0.56 -14.33
C GLY A 402 12.43 -0.79 -15.00
N PHE A 403 13.13 -0.83 -16.14
CA PHE A 403 13.48 -2.09 -16.81
C PHE A 403 14.30 -3.03 -15.91
N LEU A 404 15.33 -2.50 -15.24
CA LEU A 404 16.18 -3.31 -14.35
C LEU A 404 15.39 -3.80 -13.14
N TYR A 405 14.52 -2.95 -12.59
CA TYR A 405 13.62 -3.33 -11.50
C TYR A 405 12.71 -4.48 -11.92
N ASP A 406 12.01 -4.38 -13.05
CA ASP A 406 11.11 -5.45 -13.52
C ASP A 406 11.85 -6.75 -13.84
N ALA A 407 13.06 -6.66 -14.40
CA ALA A 407 13.87 -7.82 -14.69
C ALA A 407 14.34 -8.55 -13.43
N MET A 408 14.82 -7.80 -12.43
CA MET A 408 15.25 -8.36 -11.15
C MET A 408 14.07 -8.79 -10.29
N LEU A 409 12.91 -8.13 -10.41
CA LEU A 409 11.68 -8.53 -9.73
C LEU A 409 11.29 -9.95 -10.13
N ARG A 410 11.33 -10.28 -11.42
CA ARG A 410 11.07 -11.65 -11.91
C ARG A 410 12.04 -12.69 -11.35
N MET A 411 13.26 -12.27 -11.00
CA MET A 411 14.24 -13.14 -10.34
C MET A 411 14.00 -13.27 -8.84
N CYS A 412 13.41 -12.25 -8.21
CA CYS A 412 13.11 -12.25 -6.79
C CYS A 412 11.79 -12.97 -6.48
N THR A 413 10.77 -12.85 -7.34
CA THR A 413 9.43 -13.43 -7.13
C THR A 413 9.38 -14.95 -6.89
N PRO A 414 10.31 -15.79 -7.37
CA PRO A 414 10.36 -17.21 -7.01
C PRO A 414 10.87 -17.47 -5.59
N HIS A 415 11.59 -16.52 -4.99
CA HIS A 415 12.29 -16.67 -3.72
C HIS A 415 11.75 -15.77 -2.62
N ILE A 416 11.10 -14.68 -3.02
CA ILE A 416 10.51 -13.70 -2.15
C ILE A 416 9.07 -13.49 -2.59
N ASP A 417 8.18 -13.49 -1.61
CA ASP A 417 6.77 -13.26 -1.78
C ASP A 417 6.43 -12.07 -2.69
N PRO A 418 5.68 -12.29 -3.78
CA PRO A 418 5.31 -11.24 -4.72
C PRO A 418 4.57 -10.06 -4.08
N LEU A 419 3.83 -10.27 -2.97
CA LEU A 419 3.09 -9.20 -2.29
C LEU A 419 3.99 -8.23 -1.53
N GLU A 420 5.26 -8.57 -1.31
CA GLU A 420 6.24 -7.64 -0.71
C GLU A 420 6.82 -6.65 -1.75
N PHE A 421 6.52 -6.87 -3.04
CA PHE A 421 6.94 -6.01 -4.13
C PHE A 421 5.77 -5.23 -4.74
N THR A 422 6.09 -4.05 -5.23
CA THR A 422 5.18 -3.18 -5.99
C THR A 422 5.58 -3.16 -7.47
N THR A 423 4.70 -2.67 -8.34
CA THR A 423 5.01 -2.48 -9.76
C THR A 423 6.15 -1.47 -9.95
N SER A 424 6.84 -1.52 -11.09
CA SER A 424 7.93 -0.59 -11.39
C SER A 424 7.48 0.87 -11.33
N ASP A 425 6.29 1.19 -11.85
CA ASP A 425 5.73 2.55 -11.81
C ASP A 425 5.61 3.08 -10.38
N VAL A 426 5.08 2.26 -9.47
CA VAL A 426 4.92 2.63 -8.05
C VAL A 426 6.28 2.68 -7.35
N ALA A 427 7.17 1.73 -7.63
CA ALA A 427 8.51 1.72 -7.06
C ALA A 427 9.32 2.97 -7.47
N MET A 428 9.13 3.50 -8.69
CA MET A 428 9.82 4.71 -9.14
C MET A 428 9.50 5.95 -8.29
N HIS A 429 8.41 5.98 -7.51
CA HIS A 429 8.15 7.08 -6.57
C HIS A 429 9.24 7.20 -5.49
N HIS A 430 9.91 6.09 -5.12
CA HIS A 430 11.03 6.13 -4.17
C HIS A 430 12.27 6.85 -4.72
N VAL A 431 12.36 7.11 -6.04
CA VAL A 431 13.51 7.80 -6.66
C VAL A 431 13.72 9.19 -6.07
N GLN A 432 12.65 9.95 -5.82
CA GLN A 432 12.76 11.27 -5.19
C GLN A 432 13.30 11.17 -3.76
N GLY A 433 12.84 10.17 -3.00
CA GLY A 433 13.38 9.86 -1.67
C GLY A 433 14.85 9.49 -1.72
N PHE A 434 15.27 8.69 -2.71
CA PHE A 434 16.67 8.32 -2.89
C PHE A 434 17.56 9.50 -3.27
N VAL A 435 17.04 10.47 -4.01
CA VAL A 435 17.74 11.75 -4.27
C VAL A 435 17.88 12.55 -2.98
N ALA A 436 16.80 12.68 -2.20
CA ALA A 436 16.82 13.38 -0.91
C ALA A 436 17.77 12.73 0.11
N TRP A 437 17.93 11.41 0.06
CA TRP A 437 18.85 10.64 0.91
C TRP A 437 20.29 10.60 0.37
N GLY A 438 20.57 11.23 -0.78
CA GLY A 438 21.90 11.25 -1.38
C GLY A 438 22.35 9.93 -2.01
N LEU A 439 21.43 8.96 -2.19
CA LEU A 439 21.71 7.69 -2.88
C LEU A 439 21.78 7.86 -4.39
N LEU A 440 21.02 8.82 -4.92
CA LEU A 440 21.00 9.21 -6.31
C LEU A 440 21.30 10.71 -6.44
N THR A 441 22.06 11.11 -7.46
CA THR A 441 22.28 12.52 -7.77
C THR A 441 21.81 12.81 -9.19
N PRO A 442 20.92 13.79 -9.40
CA PRO A 442 20.46 14.14 -10.74
C PRO A 442 21.62 14.68 -11.58
N VAL A 443 21.70 14.22 -12.82
CA VAL A 443 22.58 14.77 -13.85
C VAL A 443 21.86 15.93 -14.50
N VAL A 444 22.52 17.10 -14.55
CA VAL A 444 21.96 18.30 -15.17
C VAL A 444 21.81 18.06 -16.68
N SER A 445 20.62 17.64 -17.11
CA SER A 445 20.27 17.43 -18.51
C SER A 445 18.82 17.87 -18.76
N GLN A 446 18.63 18.78 -19.71
CA GLN A 446 17.36 19.49 -19.94
C GLN A 446 16.22 18.63 -20.52
N ARG A 447 16.47 17.37 -20.94
CA ARG A 447 15.48 16.56 -21.67
C ARG A 447 15.11 15.23 -21.02
N HIS A 448 15.95 14.69 -20.14
CA HIS A 448 15.71 13.37 -19.55
C HIS A 448 16.19 13.31 -18.09
N ARG A 449 15.29 12.91 -17.18
CA ARG A 449 15.63 12.62 -15.77
C ARG A 449 16.64 11.47 -15.72
N SER A 450 17.87 11.83 -15.37
CA SER A 450 19.04 10.95 -15.37
C SER A 450 19.79 11.11 -14.05
N TYR A 451 20.38 10.04 -13.52
CA TYR A 451 20.97 10.01 -12.18
C TYR A 451 22.32 9.27 -12.16
N HIS A 452 23.23 9.69 -11.29
CA HIS A 452 24.33 8.86 -10.80
C HIS A 452 23.92 8.16 -9.51
N CYS A 453 24.36 6.92 -9.32
CA CYS A 453 24.15 6.17 -8.09
C CYS A 453 25.39 6.26 -7.19
N TRP A 454 25.16 6.40 -5.88
CA TRP A 454 26.22 6.52 -4.86
C TRP A 454 26.13 5.42 -3.79
N ILE A 455 25.32 4.39 -4.03
CA ILE A 455 25.22 3.24 -3.14
C ILE A 455 26.55 2.48 -3.17
N PRO A 456 27.25 2.28 -2.04
CA PRO A 456 28.52 1.56 -2.05
C PRO A 456 28.29 0.06 -2.26
N VAL A 457 29.31 -0.62 -2.79
CA VAL A 457 29.28 -2.07 -3.07
C VAL A 457 28.94 -2.89 -1.82
N SER A 458 29.46 -2.48 -0.66
CA SER A 458 29.19 -3.15 0.63
C SER A 458 27.70 -3.11 1.00
N THR A 459 27.03 -1.96 0.80
CA THR A 459 25.58 -1.83 0.97
C THR A 459 24.84 -2.66 -0.07
N ALA A 460 25.27 -2.62 -1.34
CA ALA A 460 24.64 -3.40 -2.40
C ALA A 460 24.72 -4.91 -2.17
N GLN A 461 25.83 -5.41 -1.61
CA GLN A 461 25.96 -6.81 -1.19
C GLN A 461 25.02 -7.16 -0.03
N GLN A 462 24.80 -6.25 0.92
CA GLN A 462 23.82 -6.46 1.98
C GLN A 462 22.39 -6.47 1.42
N LEU A 463 22.04 -5.56 0.50
CA LEU A 463 20.75 -5.55 -0.18
C LEU A 463 20.53 -6.83 -1.03
N ALA A 464 21.55 -7.28 -1.74
CA ALA A 464 21.53 -8.54 -2.49
C ALA A 464 21.20 -9.74 -1.61
N ARG A 465 21.81 -9.83 -0.42
CA ARG A 465 21.51 -10.90 0.55
C ARG A 465 20.06 -10.88 1.02
N GLU A 466 19.50 -9.70 1.24
CA GLU A 466 18.08 -9.53 1.60
C GLU A 466 17.16 -9.94 0.45
N LEU A 467 17.59 -9.76 -0.80
CA LEU A 467 16.84 -10.14 -2.00
C LEU A 467 17.06 -11.60 -2.43
N SER A 468 17.84 -12.38 -1.67
CA SER A 468 18.31 -13.71 -2.09
C SER A 468 19.01 -13.72 -3.47
N LEU A 469 19.61 -12.59 -3.86
CA LEU A 469 20.37 -12.44 -5.08
C LEU A 469 21.87 -12.50 -4.78
N ASN A 470 22.65 -12.99 -5.74
CA ASN A 470 24.10 -12.88 -5.70
C ASN A 470 24.58 -11.84 -6.71
N LEU A 471 25.14 -10.73 -6.21
CA LEU A 471 25.61 -9.62 -7.05
C LEU A 471 26.65 -10.08 -8.09
N PHE A 472 27.53 -11.02 -7.72
CA PHE A 472 28.61 -11.45 -8.61
C PHE A 472 28.12 -12.35 -9.74
N ASP A 473 27.04 -13.10 -9.53
CA ASP A 473 26.44 -13.94 -10.57
C ASP A 473 25.74 -13.11 -11.65
N LEU A 474 25.28 -11.90 -11.28
CA LEU A 474 24.62 -10.97 -12.18
C LEU A 474 25.57 -10.13 -13.03
N ILE A 475 26.89 -10.16 -12.77
CA ILE A 475 27.89 -9.39 -13.52
C ILE A 475 28.47 -10.30 -14.63
N PRO A 476 28.13 -10.06 -15.91
CA PRO A 476 28.60 -10.91 -17.00
C PRO A 476 30.11 -10.74 -17.23
N ALA A 477 30.78 -11.85 -17.55
CA ALA A 477 32.23 -12.00 -17.67
C ALA A 477 32.93 -10.98 -18.60
#